data_AF-A0A2H4I9L6-F1
#
_entry.id   AF-A0A2H4I9L6-F1
#
_cell.length_a   1.000
_cell.length_b   1.000
_cell.length_c   1.000
_cell.angle_alpha   90.00
_cell.angle_beta   90.00
_cell.angle_gamma   90.00
#
_symmetry.space_group_name_H-M   'P 1'
#
loop_
_entity.id
_entity.type
_entity.pdbx_description
1 polymer ?
#
loop_
_entity_poly.entity_id
_entity_poly.type
_entity_poly.pdbx_seq_one_letter_code
_entity_poly.pdbx_strand_id
1 'polypeptide(L)'
;MSRVNGSEIGHPHAGTDLNFDFPQLIEHAARTRHLVAGTVIGSGTVSNRDPAVGSSCLAERRMLEVIATGKPSTDFLRFGDSVEIEMYRPDGGSVFGAIHQTVRQYA
;
A
#
# COMPACT_ATOMS: atom_id res chain seq x y z
N MET A 1 -6.75 2.35 -4.20
CA MET A 1 -7.28 3.26 -3.17
C MET A 1 -7.07 2.61 -1.81
N SER A 2 -6.68 3.41 -0.83
CA SER A 2 -6.45 2.99 0.55
C SER A 2 -7.13 3.98 1.51
N ARG A 3 -7.89 3.48 2.49
CA ARG A 3 -8.60 4.29 3.50
C ARG A 3 -8.32 3.82 4.91
N VAL A 4 -8.36 4.76 5.85
CA VAL A 4 -8.36 4.51 7.30
C VAL A 4 -9.57 5.20 7.90
N ASN A 5 -10.41 4.46 8.62
CA ASN A 5 -11.66 4.97 9.22
C ASN A 5 -12.55 5.70 8.19
N GLY A 6 -12.63 5.16 6.97
CA GLY A 6 -13.37 5.74 5.85
C GLY A 6 -12.70 6.94 5.16
N SER A 7 -11.64 7.49 5.75
CA SER A 7 -10.87 8.61 5.19
C SER A 7 -9.79 8.10 4.25
N GLU A 8 -9.73 8.64 3.03
CA GLU A 8 -8.70 8.26 2.07
C GLU A 8 -7.32 8.72 2.53
N ILE A 9 -6.35 7.81 2.45
CA ILE A 9 -4.93 8.09 2.75
C ILE A 9 -4.08 8.13 1.47
N GLY A 10 -4.50 7.41 0.44
CA GLY A 10 -3.86 7.46 -0.88
C GLY A 10 -4.59 6.66 -1.94
N HIS A 11 -4.41 7.10 -3.18
CA HIS A 11 -4.88 6.46 -4.42
C HIS A 11 -3.75 6.35 -5.47
N PRO A 12 -2.56 5.83 -5.12
CA PRO A 12 -1.48 5.73 -6.09
C PRO A 12 -1.80 4.68 -7.16
N HIS A 13 -1.28 4.93 -8.37
CA HIS A 13 -1.40 4.03 -9.49
C HIS A 13 -0.28 2.98 -9.46
N ALA A 14 -0.64 1.69 -9.46
CA ALA A 14 0.30 0.58 -9.29
C ALA A 14 1.32 0.42 -10.44
N GLY A 15 1.01 0.93 -11.63
CA GLY A 15 1.93 0.92 -12.78
C GLY A 15 2.84 2.15 -12.87
N THR A 16 2.69 3.13 -11.98
CA THR A 16 3.45 4.38 -12.00
C THR A 16 4.56 4.30 -10.95
N ASP A 17 5.75 4.82 -11.26
CA ASP A 17 6.91 4.86 -10.35
C ASP A 17 7.32 3.50 -9.75
N LEU A 18 6.94 2.39 -10.38
CA LEU A 18 7.37 1.06 -10.02
C LEU A 18 8.81 0.83 -10.54
N ASN A 19 9.79 0.84 -9.64
CA ASN A 19 11.20 0.71 -10.03
C ASN A 19 11.55 -0.67 -10.62
N PHE A 20 10.86 -1.74 -10.18
CA PHE A 20 11.06 -3.11 -10.65
C PHE A 20 9.72 -3.77 -10.90
N ASP A 21 9.53 -4.33 -12.09
CA ASP A 21 8.31 -5.07 -12.41
C ASP A 21 8.30 -6.49 -11.82
N PHE A 22 7.16 -7.18 -11.89
CA PHE A 22 7.04 -8.54 -11.37
C PHE A 22 8.04 -9.54 -11.99
N PRO A 23 8.27 -9.55 -13.32
CA PRO A 23 9.35 -10.36 -13.91
C PRO A 23 10.72 -10.13 -13.26
N GLN A 24 11.13 -8.88 -13.06
CA GLN A 24 12.41 -8.55 -12.42
C GLN A 24 12.46 -9.01 -10.95
N LEU A 25 11.35 -8.85 -10.21
CA LEU A 25 11.26 -9.33 -8.82
C LEU A 25 11.34 -10.86 -8.74
N ILE A 26 10.68 -11.56 -9.66
CA ILE A 26 10.70 -13.03 -9.76
C ILE A 26 12.11 -13.51 -10.11
N GLU A 27 12.75 -12.90 -11.10
CA GLU A 27 14.14 -13.21 -11.50
C GLU A 27 15.08 -13.07 -10.30
N HIS A 28 14.99 -11.94 -9.58
CA HIS A 28 15.81 -11.69 -8.41
C HIS A 28 15.57 -12.73 -7.30
N ALA A 29 14.30 -13.02 -6.99
CA ALA A 29 13.93 -13.97 -5.96
C ALA A 29 14.39 -15.41 -6.30
N ALA A 30 14.34 -15.79 -7.58
CA ALA A 30 14.74 -17.11 -8.06
C ALA A 30 16.26 -17.29 -8.21
N ARG A 31 17.05 -16.21 -8.11
CA ARG A 31 18.49 -16.23 -8.36
C ARG A 31 19.26 -17.24 -7.50
N THR A 32 18.83 -17.45 -6.25
CA THR A 32 19.54 -18.29 -5.28
C THR A 32 18.68 -19.35 -4.62
N ARG A 33 17.41 -19.48 -5.04
CA ARG A 33 16.46 -20.47 -4.50
C ARG A 33 15.38 -20.80 -5.53
N HIS A 34 14.81 -21.99 -5.44
CA HIS A 34 13.65 -22.35 -6.25
C HIS A 34 12.38 -21.66 -5.72
N LEU A 35 11.52 -21.21 -6.64
CA LEU A 35 10.17 -20.74 -6.32
C LEU A 35 9.19 -21.84 -6.73
N VAL A 36 8.41 -22.35 -5.78
CA VAL A 36 7.44 -23.43 -6.02
C VAL A 36 6.06 -22.87 -6.37
N ALA A 37 5.22 -23.71 -6.97
CA ALA A 37 3.81 -23.37 -7.21
C ALA A 37 3.12 -22.90 -5.92
N GLY A 38 2.42 -21.77 -6.00
CA GLY A 38 1.79 -21.12 -4.85
C GLY A 38 2.66 -20.09 -4.13
N THR A 39 3.90 -19.85 -4.59
CA THR A 39 4.73 -18.74 -4.09
C THR A 39 4.07 -17.39 -4.39
N VAL A 40 3.90 -16.54 -3.38
CA VAL A 40 3.38 -15.18 -3.52
C VAL A 40 4.55 -14.18 -3.53
N ILE A 41 4.65 -13.39 -4.60
CA ILE A 41 5.60 -12.28 -4.71
C ILE A 41 4.81 -10.98 -4.59
N GLY A 42 5.12 -10.17 -3.57
CA GLY A 42 4.55 -8.85 -3.40
C GLY A 42 5.38 -7.78 -4.10
N SER A 43 4.72 -6.76 -4.66
CA SER A 43 5.39 -5.57 -5.21
C SER A 43 6.07 -4.70 -4.15
N GLY A 44 5.68 -4.87 -2.88
CA GLY A 44 5.88 -3.86 -1.84
C GLY A 44 4.78 -2.79 -1.87
N THR A 45 4.90 -1.81 -0.98
CA THR A 45 3.98 -0.67 -0.90
C THR A 45 3.93 0.06 -2.24
N VAL A 46 2.72 0.31 -2.75
CA VAL A 46 2.52 1.17 -3.92
C VAL A 46 2.61 2.64 -3.49
N SER A 47 3.56 3.38 -4.07
CA SER A 47 3.76 4.81 -3.87
C SER A 47 4.10 5.45 -5.22
N ASN A 48 3.64 6.68 -5.44
CA ASN A 48 4.06 7.49 -6.58
C ASN A 48 4.74 8.76 -6.08
N ARG A 49 5.62 9.34 -6.90
CA ARG A 49 6.37 10.56 -6.56
C ARG A 49 5.47 11.79 -6.46
N ASP A 50 4.33 11.77 -7.13
CA ASP A 50 3.32 12.83 -7.05
C ASP A 50 2.64 12.81 -5.67
N PRO A 51 2.84 13.82 -4.81
CA PRO A 51 2.20 13.84 -3.50
C PRO A 51 0.67 14.02 -3.57
N ALA A 52 0.12 14.49 -4.71
CA ALA A 52 -1.32 14.65 -4.88
C ALA A 52 -2.08 13.32 -4.91
N VAL A 53 -1.38 12.21 -5.18
CA VAL A 53 -1.98 10.88 -5.08
C VAL A 53 -1.97 10.30 -3.65
N GLY A 54 -1.42 11.04 -2.69
CA GLY A 54 -1.27 10.57 -1.32
C GLY A 54 -0.35 9.34 -1.21
N SER A 55 -0.41 8.66 -0.06
CA SER A 55 0.41 7.47 0.20
C SER A 55 -0.46 6.35 0.75
N SER A 56 -0.29 5.15 0.19
CA SER A 56 -0.90 3.93 0.75
C SER A 56 -0.16 3.41 1.99
N CYS A 57 0.75 4.21 2.57
CA CYS A 57 1.53 3.85 3.75
C CYS A 57 1.55 4.98 4.78
N LEU A 58 1.04 4.70 5.98
CA LEU A 58 1.04 5.66 7.09
C LEU A 58 2.47 6.05 7.50
N ALA A 59 3.42 5.11 7.44
CA ALA A 59 4.81 5.41 7.79
C ALA A 59 5.45 6.39 6.80
N GLU A 60 5.17 6.25 5.51
CA GLU A 60 5.64 7.18 4.47
C GLU A 60 5.00 8.55 4.63
N ARG A 61 3.67 8.62 4.83
CA ARG A 61 2.96 9.87 5.11
C ARG A 61 3.54 10.61 6.31
N ARG A 62 3.80 9.89 7.41
CA ARG A 62 4.46 10.45 8.61
C ARG A 62 5.86 10.97 8.30
N MET A 63 6.62 10.27 7.47
CA MET A 63 7.96 10.73 7.07
C MET A 63 7.90 12.02 6.25
N LEU A 64 6.95 12.12 5.31
CA LEU A 64 6.72 13.34 4.54
C LEU A 64 6.32 14.53 5.44
N GLU A 65 5.49 14.29 6.46
CA GLU A 65 5.13 15.31 7.46
C GLU A 65 6.33 15.78 8.28
N VAL A 66 7.24 14.87 8.66
CA VAL A 66 8.49 15.21 9.35
C VAL A 66 9.38 16.05 8.45
N ILE A 67 9.53 15.71 7.17
CA ILE A 67 10.31 16.51 6.21
C ILE A 67 9.70 17.91 6.07
N ALA A 68 8.38 18.02 5.98
CA ALA A 68 7.69 19.28 5.74
C ALA A 68 7.59 20.18 6.98
N THR A 69 7.36 19.61 8.16
CA THR A 69 6.95 20.35 9.38
C THR A 69 7.76 20.00 10.62
N GLY A 70 8.73 19.09 10.51
CA GLY A 70 9.61 18.67 11.61
C GLY A 70 9.02 17.61 12.56
N LYS A 71 7.75 17.24 12.41
CA LYS A 71 7.10 16.20 13.24
C LYS A 71 5.98 15.48 12.49
N PRO A 72 5.67 14.22 12.83
CA PRO A 72 4.51 13.54 12.28
C PRO A 72 3.23 14.04 12.96
N SER A 73 2.17 14.25 12.19
CA SER A 73 0.83 14.59 12.68
C SER A 73 -0.17 13.44 12.47
N THR A 74 0.05 12.59 11.47
CA THR A 74 -0.75 11.39 11.22
C THR A 74 -0.36 10.29 12.19
N ASP A 75 -1.31 9.73 12.94
CA ASP A 75 -1.05 8.59 13.83
C ASP A 75 -0.91 7.26 13.09
N PHE A 76 -0.26 6.29 13.72
CA PHE A 76 -0.41 4.88 13.34
C PHE A 76 -1.78 4.35 13.76
N LEU A 77 -2.15 3.20 13.22
CA LEU A 77 -3.40 2.53 13.56
C LEU A 77 -3.46 2.18 15.04
N ARG A 78 -4.64 2.32 15.61
CA ARG A 78 -5.01 1.97 16.98
C ARG A 78 -6.06 0.87 16.97
N PHE A 79 -6.23 0.18 18.10
CA PHE A 79 -7.32 -0.78 18.24
C PHE A 79 -8.67 -0.10 18.01
N GLY A 80 -9.50 -0.71 17.17
CA GLY A 80 -10.77 -0.13 16.72
C GLY A 80 -10.71 0.52 15.34
N ASP A 81 -9.54 0.92 14.85
CA ASP A 81 -9.41 1.52 13.52
C ASP A 81 -9.73 0.51 12.42
N SER A 82 -10.39 0.97 11.35
CA SER A 82 -10.61 0.20 10.13
C SER A 82 -9.67 0.60 9.01
N VAL A 83 -9.24 -0.37 8.21
CA VAL A 83 -8.43 -0.19 7.00
C VAL A 83 -9.17 -0.82 5.84
N GLU A 84 -9.22 -0.09 4.73
CA GLU A 84 -9.78 -0.54 3.46
C GLU A 84 -8.76 -0.37 2.34
N ILE A 85 -8.55 -1.41 1.54
CA ILE A 85 -7.68 -1.38 0.35
C ILE A 85 -8.45 -2.00 -0.80
N GLU A 86 -8.63 -1.25 -1.87
CA GLU A 86 -9.33 -1.71 -3.06
C GLU A 86 -8.71 -1.13 -4.35
N MET A 87 -8.73 -1.94 -5.40
CA MET A 87 -8.32 -1.53 -6.74
C MET A 87 -9.53 -1.51 -7.67
N TYR A 88 -9.66 -0.40 -8.41
CA TYR A 88 -10.73 -0.20 -9.38
C TYR A 88 -10.17 -0.19 -10.80
N ARG A 89 -10.99 -0.65 -11.75
CA ARG A 89 -10.79 -0.44 -13.18
C ARG A 89 -11.06 1.02 -13.55
N PRO A 90 -10.61 1.48 -14.73
CA PRO A 90 -10.93 2.83 -15.23
C PRO A 90 -12.43 3.13 -15.33
N ASP A 91 -13.28 2.12 -15.48
CA ASP A 91 -14.75 2.24 -15.51
C ASP A 91 -15.40 2.28 -14.10
N GLY A 92 -14.58 2.24 -13.04
CA GLY A 92 -15.03 2.23 -11.64
C GLY A 92 -15.35 0.85 -11.07
N GLY A 93 -15.30 -0.22 -11.87
CA GLY A 93 -15.57 -1.57 -11.38
C GLY A 93 -14.44 -2.12 -10.50
N SER A 94 -14.78 -2.76 -9.37
CA SER A 94 -13.79 -3.42 -8.50
C SER A 94 -13.05 -4.55 -9.24
N VAL A 95 -11.72 -4.59 -9.10
CA VAL A 95 -10.88 -5.61 -9.73
C VAL A 95 -10.82 -6.88 -8.88
N PHE A 96 -10.61 -6.74 -7.57
CA PHE A 96 -10.34 -7.84 -6.65
C PHE A 96 -11.32 -7.94 -5.47
N GLY A 97 -12.26 -6.99 -5.34
CA GLY A 97 -12.96 -6.73 -4.09
C GLY A 97 -12.10 -5.95 -3.09
N ALA A 98 -12.74 -5.47 -2.02
CA ALA A 98 -12.07 -4.73 -0.96
C ALA A 98 -11.47 -5.66 0.10
N ILE A 99 -10.21 -5.42 0.46
CA ILE A 99 -9.67 -5.85 1.75
C ILE A 99 -10.19 -4.85 2.78
N HIS A 100 -11.04 -5.30 3.71
CA HIS A 100 -11.60 -4.45 4.77
C HIS A 100 -11.43 -5.12 6.13
N GLN A 101 -10.62 -4.52 7.01
CA GLN A 101 -10.24 -5.11 8.28
C GLN A 101 -10.31 -4.08 9.42
N THR A 102 -10.62 -4.54 10.62
CA THR A 102 -10.55 -3.72 11.84
C THR A 102 -9.41 -4.20 12.72
N VAL A 103 -8.60 -3.28 13.22
CA VAL A 103 -7.50 -3.58 14.13
C VAL A 103 -8.08 -3.99 15.48
N ARG A 104 -7.69 -5.17 15.96
CA ARG A 104 -8.16 -5.75 17.22
C ARG A 104 -6.96 -6.13 18.09
N GLN A 105 -7.18 -6.07 19.41
CA GLN A 105 -6.22 -6.65 20.34
C GLN A 105 -6.23 -8.17 20.17
N TYR A 106 -5.04 -8.77 20.07
CA TYR A 106 -4.91 -10.22 20.06
C TYR A 106 -5.36 -10.76 21.42
N ALA A 107 -6.30 -11.71 21.39
CA ALA A 107 -6.85 -12.37 22.57
C ALA A 107 -6.16 -13.71 22.79
#